data_AF-A0A4V0IB50-F1
#
_entry.id   AF-A0A4V0IB50-F1
#
_cell.length_a   1.000
_cell.length_b   1.000
_cell.length_c   1.000
_cell.angle_alpha   90.00
_cell.angle_beta   90.00
_cell.angle_gamma   90.00
#
_symmetry.space_group_name_H-M   'P 1'
#
loop_
_entity.id
_entity.type
_entity.pdbx_description
1 polymer ?
#
loop_
_entity_poly.entity_id
_entity_poly.type
_entity_poly.pdbx_seq_one_letter_code
_entity_poly.pdbx_strand_id
1 'polypeptide(L)'
;MNPLLRSLALVACAAALLPGAAAQKPPYDTVPAADPPYYRVRYEASDKPGELTFPVNYTVWVPPNVKTLRGVIVHQHGCGEGSCKSGLTGAYDLHWQALAKKHDCALLSPAYEQPEKADCQMWCDPRNGSDAAFRKGLADLGEKCKQPELATVPWALWGHSGGGHWAGGMVMLHPDRVAAAWLRSGVPLLKAEPGQTRIKAHALPEAALAVPVMCNLGTKEGVTVKNERFSGVWPANEVFFNEVRGKGGLIGVAVDPLTSHECGNSRYLAIPWLDACLTARLPKASGGALRAMPAGEAWLGPVLGGDPAPAAKFSGEPLKAAWLPNEEVAKAWAEYVKNTKVADTTPPPAPTNLRVQGRVLTWDVEADLESGLASFVIERDGEELATIPDPPRNPFGRPVFQGLQYSDTPHQPLVPLKYVDATAQAGKQYTYRVTAVNSAGLKSVPSAEAQ
;
A
#
# COMPACT_ATOMS: atom_id res chain seq x y z
N MET A 1 85.36 -15.95 9.51
CA MET A 1 84.78 -15.75 8.17
C MET A 1 83.31 -16.17 8.23
N ASN A 2 82.36 -15.20 8.12
CA ASN A 2 80.94 -15.34 7.74
C ASN A 2 80.02 -16.34 8.51
N PRO A 3 78.67 -16.22 8.44
CA PRO A 3 77.78 -15.13 8.88
C PRO A 3 76.58 -15.68 9.72
N LEU A 4 75.61 -14.82 10.10
CA LEU A 4 74.13 -15.05 10.16
C LEU A 4 73.49 -14.13 11.23
N LEU A 5 72.97 -12.97 10.86
CA LEU A 5 71.58 -12.67 10.41
C LEU A 5 70.47 -12.73 11.49
N ARG A 6 70.08 -11.53 11.92
CA ARG A 6 68.73 -10.93 12.06
C ARG A 6 67.51 -11.85 12.24
N SER A 7 66.65 -11.48 13.19
CA SER A 7 65.19 -11.33 12.98
C SER A 7 64.56 -10.46 14.09
N LEU A 8 64.10 -9.25 13.74
CA LEU A 8 63.16 -8.47 14.55
C LEU A 8 61.75 -8.87 14.12
N ALA A 9 60.93 -9.33 15.06
CA ALA A 9 59.52 -9.63 14.84
C ALA A 9 58.70 -8.32 14.84
N LEU A 10 58.05 -8.02 13.71
CA LEU A 10 57.03 -6.98 13.60
C LEU A 10 55.67 -7.62 13.96
N VAL A 11 55.04 -7.17 15.04
CA VAL A 11 53.66 -7.52 15.37
C VAL A 11 52.74 -6.63 14.54
N ALA A 12 52.06 -7.21 13.54
CA ALA A 12 51.02 -6.53 12.77
C ALA A 12 49.67 -6.70 13.48
N CYS A 13 49.13 -5.61 14.03
CA CYS A 13 47.74 -5.55 14.47
C CYS A 13 46.82 -5.53 13.24
N ALA A 14 46.08 -6.63 13.02
CA ALA A 14 45.00 -6.68 12.04
C ALA A 14 43.81 -5.86 12.58
N ALA A 15 43.58 -4.68 12.00
CA ALA A 15 42.33 -3.96 12.19
C ALA A 15 41.22 -4.71 11.43
N ALA A 16 40.24 -5.24 12.15
CA ALA A 16 39.04 -5.80 11.57
C ALA A 16 38.24 -4.67 10.89
N LEU A 17 38.17 -4.72 9.56
CA LEU A 17 37.24 -3.89 8.78
C LEU A 17 35.82 -4.39 9.06
N LEU A 18 35.07 -3.62 9.85
CA LEU A 18 33.62 -3.74 9.90
C LEU A 18 33.07 -3.52 8.47
N PRO A 19 32.16 -4.36 7.96
CA PRO A 19 31.47 -4.05 6.71
C PRO A 19 30.67 -2.77 6.91
N GLY A 20 31.13 -1.69 6.31
CA GLY A 20 30.43 -0.40 6.33
C GLY A 20 29.07 -0.56 5.69
N ALA A 21 28.01 -0.08 6.37
CA ALA A 21 26.71 0.10 5.75
C ALA A 21 26.90 0.93 4.48
N ALA A 22 26.55 0.38 3.32
CA ALA A 22 26.66 1.12 2.08
C ALA A 22 25.57 2.19 2.08
N ALA A 23 25.95 3.44 1.81
CA ALA A 23 24.97 4.50 1.64
C ALA A 23 24.02 4.15 0.48
N GLN A 24 22.75 4.49 0.66
CA GLN A 24 21.73 4.32 -0.36
C GLN A 24 22.14 5.09 -1.62
N LYS A 25 22.01 4.45 -2.79
CA LYS A 25 22.43 5.04 -4.06
C LYS A 25 21.24 5.67 -4.80
N PRO A 26 21.47 6.68 -5.65
CA PRO A 26 20.46 7.16 -6.58
C PRO A 26 19.84 6.00 -7.38
N PRO A 27 18.51 6.04 -7.65
CA PRO A 27 17.60 7.13 -7.33
C PRO A 27 16.85 6.95 -6.00
N TYR A 28 17.35 6.10 -5.11
CA TYR A 28 16.71 5.80 -3.82
C TYR A 28 17.27 6.64 -2.66
N ASP A 29 18.32 7.43 -2.88
CA ASP A 29 19.05 8.23 -1.89
C ASP A 29 18.25 9.41 -1.33
N THR A 30 17.20 9.84 -2.04
CA THR A 30 16.27 10.84 -1.53
C THR A 30 15.09 10.12 -0.89
N VAL A 31 15.01 10.11 0.44
CA VAL A 31 13.92 9.45 1.18
C VAL A 31 13.28 10.40 2.18
N PRO A 32 11.96 10.29 2.45
CA PRO A 32 11.35 11.02 3.55
C PRO A 32 11.98 10.61 4.89
N ALA A 33 12.04 11.55 5.84
CA ALA A 33 12.50 11.30 7.20
C ALA A 33 11.59 10.27 7.89
N ALA A 34 12.20 9.27 8.54
CA ALA A 34 11.50 8.22 9.26
C ALA A 34 11.65 8.41 10.78
N ASP A 35 11.37 9.62 11.24
CA ASP A 35 11.24 9.95 12.67
C ASP A 35 9.85 9.53 13.17
N PRO A 36 9.67 9.19 14.46
CA PRO A 36 8.37 8.83 15.00
C PRO A 36 7.27 9.81 14.57
N PRO A 37 6.10 9.33 14.11
CA PRO A 37 5.59 7.96 14.21
C PRO A 37 6.05 6.98 13.10
N TYR A 38 7.02 7.38 12.29
CA TYR A 38 7.61 6.55 11.25
C TYR A 38 8.89 5.88 11.74
N TYR A 39 9.17 4.69 11.22
CA TYR A 39 10.38 3.93 11.53
C TYR A 39 10.87 3.23 10.26
N ARG A 40 12.19 3.13 10.10
CA ARG A 40 12.80 2.48 8.94
C ARG A 40 13.91 1.52 9.33
N VAL A 41 13.95 0.37 8.67
CA VAL A 41 15.12 -0.53 8.64
C VAL A 41 15.53 -0.74 7.19
N ARG A 42 16.82 -0.99 6.97
CA ARG A 42 17.39 -1.28 5.65
C ARG A 42 18.23 -2.53 5.72
N TYR A 43 18.12 -3.37 4.69
CA TYR A 43 18.97 -4.53 4.49
C TYR A 43 19.74 -4.37 3.18
N GLU A 44 21.00 -4.79 3.17
CA GLU A 44 21.81 -4.87 1.96
C GLU A 44 21.43 -6.09 1.11
N ALA A 45 21.81 -6.05 -0.17
CA ALA A 45 21.73 -7.23 -1.02
C ALA A 45 22.60 -8.37 -0.46
N SER A 46 22.14 -9.59 -0.67
CA SER A 46 22.91 -10.80 -0.40
C SER A 46 23.27 -11.54 -1.68
N ASP A 47 24.49 -12.10 -1.70
CA ASP A 47 24.96 -12.99 -2.77
C ASP A 47 24.68 -14.48 -2.46
N LYS A 48 24.06 -14.76 -1.31
CA LYS A 48 23.77 -16.14 -0.90
C LYS A 48 22.53 -16.69 -1.60
N PRO A 49 22.56 -17.95 -2.07
CA PRO A 49 21.40 -18.58 -2.70
C PRO A 49 20.15 -18.53 -1.81
N GLY A 50 19.04 -18.04 -2.38
CA GLY A 50 17.75 -17.96 -1.69
C GLY A 50 17.58 -16.75 -0.77
N GLU A 51 18.62 -15.94 -0.57
CA GLU A 51 18.50 -14.64 0.10
C GLU A 51 18.20 -13.52 -0.91
N LEU A 52 17.68 -12.40 -0.41
CA LEU A 52 17.26 -11.29 -1.25
C LEU A 52 18.47 -10.62 -1.92
N THR A 53 18.48 -10.60 -3.25
CA THR A 53 19.62 -10.10 -4.03
C THR A 53 19.58 -8.58 -4.30
N PHE A 54 18.60 -7.88 -3.75
CA PHE A 54 18.49 -6.42 -3.84
C PHE A 54 18.46 -5.82 -2.43
N PRO A 55 19.07 -4.64 -2.22
CA PRO A 55 18.83 -3.92 -0.98
C PRO A 55 17.34 -3.56 -0.85
N VAL A 56 16.87 -3.42 0.38
CA VAL A 56 15.48 -3.06 0.65
C VAL A 56 15.36 -2.14 1.84
N ASN A 57 14.51 -1.13 1.72
CA ASN A 57 14.04 -0.33 2.85
C ASN A 57 12.64 -0.75 3.23
N TYR A 58 12.42 -1.03 4.51
CA TYR A 58 11.08 -1.18 5.06
C TYR A 58 10.77 0.05 5.90
N THR A 59 9.82 0.87 5.46
CA THR A 59 9.30 1.99 6.25
C THR A 59 7.94 1.62 6.81
N VAL A 60 7.74 1.82 8.10
CA VAL A 60 6.46 1.60 8.77
C VAL A 60 6.00 2.89 9.46
N TRP A 61 4.72 3.17 9.33
CA TRP A 61 3.99 4.11 10.16
C TRP A 61 3.21 3.34 11.22
N VAL A 62 3.36 3.75 12.47
CA VAL A 62 2.61 3.19 13.60
C VAL A 62 1.60 4.25 14.06
N PRO A 63 0.29 3.93 14.16
CA PRO A 63 -0.69 4.92 14.60
C PRO A 63 -0.29 5.53 15.94
N PRO A 64 -0.25 6.87 16.07
CA PRO A 64 0.06 7.52 17.33
C PRO A 64 -0.86 7.02 18.44
N ASN A 65 -0.29 6.73 19.62
CA ASN A 65 -0.98 6.26 20.82
C ASN A 65 -1.60 4.86 20.75
N VAL A 66 -1.37 4.08 19.68
CA VAL A 66 -1.81 2.68 19.63
C VAL A 66 -1.20 1.88 20.79
N LYS A 67 -2.04 1.10 21.48
CA LYS A 67 -1.60 0.29 22.63
C LYS A 67 -1.03 -1.04 22.19
N THR A 68 -1.69 -1.68 21.25
CA THR A 68 -1.25 -2.93 20.63
C THR A 68 -1.69 -2.97 19.19
N LEU A 69 -0.86 -3.50 18.30
CA LEU A 69 -1.23 -3.72 16.91
C LEU A 69 -2.08 -4.97 16.73
N ARG A 70 -3.11 -4.91 15.88
CA ARG A 70 -3.93 -6.07 15.48
C ARG A 70 -3.54 -6.62 14.11
N GLY A 71 -2.77 -5.85 13.34
CA GLY A 71 -2.35 -6.20 11.98
C GLY A 71 -1.29 -5.25 11.43
N VAL A 72 -0.84 -5.52 10.21
CA VAL A 72 -0.08 -4.59 9.38
C VAL A 72 -0.66 -4.57 7.98
N ILE A 73 -0.88 -3.38 7.44
CA ILE A 73 -1.23 -3.16 6.04
C ILE A 73 0.07 -2.95 5.28
N VAL A 74 0.31 -3.73 4.23
CA VAL A 74 1.50 -3.64 3.39
C VAL A 74 1.11 -3.08 2.04
N HIS A 75 1.70 -1.94 1.66
CA HIS A 75 1.50 -1.31 0.35
C HIS A 75 2.75 -1.50 -0.50
N GLN A 76 2.69 -2.45 -1.44
CA GLN A 76 3.82 -2.94 -2.22
C GLN A 76 3.83 -2.35 -3.64
N HIS A 77 4.92 -1.67 -3.99
CA HIS A 77 5.15 -1.10 -5.33
C HIS A 77 5.28 -2.15 -6.44
N GLY A 78 5.30 -1.69 -7.69
CA GLY A 78 5.52 -2.52 -8.89
C GLY A 78 6.97 -2.74 -9.32
N CYS A 79 7.16 -3.50 -10.40
CA CYS A 79 8.46 -3.81 -10.97
C CYS A 79 9.14 -2.59 -11.60
N GLY A 80 10.47 -2.56 -11.53
CA GLY A 80 11.32 -1.58 -12.21
C GLY A 80 11.58 -0.34 -11.36
N GLU A 81 12.75 0.27 -11.58
CA GLU A 81 13.28 1.37 -10.77
C GLU A 81 12.28 2.52 -10.56
N GLY A 82 11.57 2.94 -11.62
CA GLY A 82 10.55 3.98 -11.54
C GLY A 82 9.42 3.65 -10.56
N SER A 83 8.94 2.40 -10.58
CA SER A 83 7.92 1.91 -9.65
C SER A 83 8.50 1.70 -8.25
N CYS A 84 9.71 1.19 -8.12
CA CYS A 84 10.33 0.90 -6.81
C CYS A 84 10.42 2.14 -5.92
N LYS A 85 10.70 3.32 -6.50
CA LYS A 85 10.71 4.61 -5.79
C LYS A 85 9.38 4.95 -5.12
N SER A 86 8.26 4.51 -5.68
CA SER A 86 6.94 4.76 -5.08
C SER A 86 6.80 4.14 -3.69
N GLY A 87 7.54 3.07 -3.38
CA GLY A 87 7.56 2.46 -2.05
C GLY A 87 8.22 3.34 -0.97
N LEU A 88 9.00 4.36 -1.35
CA LEU A 88 9.65 5.27 -0.40
C LEU A 88 8.64 6.15 0.36
N THR A 89 7.47 6.39 -0.26
CA THR A 89 6.44 7.29 0.27
C THR A 89 5.16 6.57 0.69
N GLY A 90 4.98 5.27 0.39
CA GLY A 90 3.74 4.54 0.66
C GLY A 90 3.32 4.53 2.14
N ALA A 91 4.27 4.49 3.07
CA ALA A 91 3.98 4.54 4.50
C ALA A 91 3.46 5.91 4.98
N TYR A 92 3.62 6.97 4.16
CA TYR A 92 3.22 8.35 4.45
C TYR A 92 1.88 8.75 3.80
N ASP A 93 1.20 7.80 3.15
CA ASP A 93 -0.10 8.07 2.53
C ASP A 93 -1.20 8.20 3.59
N LEU A 94 -1.77 9.41 3.71
CA LEU A 94 -2.74 9.73 4.75
C LEU A 94 -4.02 8.90 4.63
N HIS A 95 -4.43 8.53 3.41
CA HIS A 95 -5.65 7.75 3.19
C HIS A 95 -5.46 6.28 3.63
N TRP A 96 -4.32 5.69 3.28
CA TRP A 96 -3.95 4.35 3.75
C TRP A 96 -3.67 4.32 5.26
N GLN A 97 -3.15 5.42 5.84
CA GLN A 97 -3.00 5.56 7.30
C GLN A 97 -4.35 5.62 8.02
N ALA A 98 -5.38 6.24 7.43
CA ALA A 98 -6.73 6.24 8.00
C ALA A 98 -7.30 4.81 8.11
N LEU A 99 -7.14 4.00 7.06
CA LEU A 99 -7.51 2.58 7.10
C LEU A 99 -6.72 1.82 8.17
N ALA A 100 -5.40 2.01 8.20
CA ALA A 100 -4.55 1.33 9.18
C ALA A 100 -4.96 1.71 10.62
N LYS A 101 -5.20 2.99 10.87
CA LYS A 101 -5.64 3.50 12.18
C LYS A 101 -6.96 2.90 12.63
N LYS A 102 -7.97 2.85 11.75
CA LYS A 102 -9.30 2.28 12.07
C LYS A 102 -9.23 0.86 12.62
N HIS A 103 -8.22 0.10 12.19
CA HIS A 103 -8.04 -1.32 12.54
C HIS A 103 -6.96 -1.59 13.59
N ASP A 104 -6.37 -0.56 14.20
CA ASP A 104 -5.17 -0.69 15.04
C ASP A 104 -4.03 -1.43 14.30
N CYS A 105 -3.88 -1.14 13.01
CA CYS A 105 -2.84 -1.69 12.16
C CYS A 105 -1.70 -0.69 11.97
N ALA A 106 -0.49 -1.20 11.78
CA ALA A 106 0.60 -0.43 11.20
C ALA A 106 0.41 -0.33 9.67
N LEU A 107 0.98 0.69 9.04
CA LEU A 107 1.11 0.78 7.59
C LEU A 107 2.58 0.65 7.20
N LEU A 108 2.92 -0.35 6.40
CA LEU A 108 4.28 -0.64 5.97
C LEU A 108 4.38 -0.54 4.45
N SER A 109 5.44 0.09 3.95
CA SER A 109 5.78 0.10 2.53
C SER A 109 7.24 -0.31 2.34
N PRO A 110 7.50 -1.43 1.64
CA PRO A 110 8.83 -1.80 1.20
C PRO A 110 9.25 -0.96 -0.02
N ALA A 111 10.55 -0.69 -0.15
CA ALA A 111 11.17 -0.17 -1.36
C ALA A 111 12.38 -1.05 -1.70
N TYR A 112 12.18 -1.99 -2.62
CA TYR A 112 13.26 -2.84 -3.15
C TYR A 112 14.10 -2.02 -4.12
N GLU A 113 15.41 -1.93 -3.89
CA GLU A 113 16.35 -1.16 -4.70
C GLU A 113 16.76 -1.95 -5.96
N GLN A 114 15.76 -2.40 -6.73
CA GLN A 114 15.98 -3.12 -7.99
C GLN A 114 16.68 -2.20 -9.00
N PRO A 115 17.85 -2.59 -9.55
CA PRO A 115 18.49 -1.84 -10.62
C PRO A 115 17.64 -1.78 -11.89
N GLU A 116 17.85 -0.75 -12.71
CA GLU A 116 17.22 -0.65 -14.03
C GLU A 116 17.45 -1.94 -14.84
N LYS A 117 16.39 -2.49 -15.45
CA LYS A 117 16.38 -3.73 -16.26
C LYS A 117 16.69 -5.03 -15.52
N ALA A 118 17.01 -5.00 -14.22
CA ALA A 118 17.17 -6.23 -13.45
C ALA A 118 15.86 -7.04 -13.42
N ASP A 119 15.97 -8.36 -13.22
CA ASP A 119 14.79 -9.21 -13.15
C ASP A 119 14.02 -8.98 -11.84
N CYS A 120 12.81 -8.41 -11.93
CA CYS A 120 11.99 -8.20 -10.74
C CYS A 120 11.54 -9.49 -10.06
N GLN A 121 11.57 -10.66 -10.73
CA GLN A 121 11.27 -11.95 -10.09
C GLN A 121 12.21 -12.23 -8.90
N MET A 122 13.41 -11.63 -8.88
CA MET A 122 14.34 -11.77 -7.77
C MET A 122 13.84 -11.15 -6.45
N TRP A 123 12.78 -10.33 -6.47
CA TRP A 123 12.08 -9.91 -5.26
C TRP A 123 10.57 -10.19 -5.30
N CYS A 124 9.93 -10.12 -6.47
CA CYS A 124 8.48 -10.24 -6.56
C CYS A 124 7.98 -11.68 -6.47
N ASP A 125 8.85 -12.68 -6.72
CA ASP A 125 8.63 -14.02 -6.21
C ASP A 125 9.13 -14.07 -4.75
N PRO A 126 8.23 -14.20 -3.76
CA PRO A 126 8.62 -14.17 -2.34
C PRO A 126 9.62 -15.25 -1.94
N ARG A 127 9.73 -16.34 -2.71
CA ARG A 127 10.68 -17.44 -2.46
C ARG A 127 12.13 -17.05 -2.74
N ASN A 128 12.38 -15.95 -3.46
CA ASN A 128 13.72 -15.43 -3.73
C ASN A 128 14.21 -14.49 -2.61
N GLY A 129 13.84 -14.79 -1.36
CA GLY A 129 14.34 -14.12 -0.16
C GLY A 129 13.56 -12.90 0.31
N SER A 130 12.64 -12.35 -0.48
CA SER A 130 11.86 -11.17 -0.06
C SER A 130 10.83 -11.49 1.03
N ASP A 131 10.29 -12.71 1.11
CA ASP A 131 9.50 -13.17 2.28
C ASP A 131 10.34 -13.14 3.56
N ALA A 132 11.51 -13.79 3.52
CA ALA A 132 12.40 -13.87 4.68
C ALA A 132 12.84 -12.47 5.14
N ALA A 133 13.22 -11.60 4.20
CA ALA A 133 13.59 -10.21 4.49
C ALA A 133 12.41 -9.40 5.06
N PHE A 134 11.20 -9.58 4.52
CA PHE A 134 10.00 -8.91 5.02
C PHE A 134 9.67 -9.32 6.45
N ARG A 135 9.64 -10.63 6.75
CA ARG A 135 9.37 -11.12 8.12
C ARG A 135 10.46 -10.68 9.11
N LYS A 136 11.73 -10.66 8.69
CA LYS A 136 12.81 -10.08 9.49
C LYS A 136 12.58 -8.58 9.71
N GLY A 137 12.20 -7.85 8.68
CA GLY A 137 11.82 -6.43 8.73
C GLY A 137 10.74 -6.15 9.77
N LEU A 138 9.67 -6.94 9.81
CA LEU A 138 8.62 -6.81 10.82
C LEU A 138 9.13 -6.99 12.25
N ALA A 139 10.04 -7.94 12.49
CA ALA A 139 10.62 -8.17 13.81
C ALA A 139 11.53 -7.00 14.25
N ASP A 140 12.49 -6.61 13.41
CA ASP A 140 13.41 -5.50 13.70
C ASP A 140 12.65 -4.17 13.87
N LEU A 141 11.62 -3.93 13.05
CA LEU A 141 10.77 -2.74 13.19
C LEU A 141 9.94 -2.78 14.46
N GLY A 142 9.41 -3.95 14.84
CA GLY A 142 8.65 -4.13 16.08
C GLY A 142 9.48 -3.80 17.32
N GLU A 143 10.75 -4.22 17.33
CA GLU A 143 11.70 -3.79 18.37
C GLU A 143 11.92 -2.27 18.33
N LYS A 144 12.20 -1.72 17.14
CA LYS A 144 12.52 -0.30 16.96
C LYS A 144 11.38 0.64 17.35
N CYS A 145 10.14 0.30 17.04
CA CYS A 145 8.95 1.11 17.35
C CYS A 145 8.28 0.73 18.68
N LYS A 146 8.85 -0.23 19.43
CA LYS A 146 8.30 -0.75 20.69
C LYS A 146 6.92 -1.40 20.53
N GLN A 147 6.70 -2.09 19.41
CA GLN A 147 5.52 -2.90 19.10
C GLN A 147 5.97 -4.31 18.69
N PRO A 148 6.50 -5.14 19.62
CA PRO A 148 7.09 -6.44 19.31
C PRO A 148 6.09 -7.41 18.63
N GLU A 149 4.80 -7.24 18.84
CA GLU A 149 3.75 -8.00 18.17
C GLU A 149 3.78 -7.86 16.65
N LEU A 150 4.39 -6.80 16.10
CA LEU A 150 4.49 -6.54 14.65
C LEU A 150 5.07 -7.75 13.90
N ALA A 151 5.95 -8.54 14.53
CA ALA A 151 6.52 -9.77 13.97
C ALA A 151 5.46 -10.87 13.70
N THR A 152 4.36 -10.86 14.45
CA THR A 152 3.40 -11.96 14.54
C THR A 152 1.98 -11.60 14.10
N VAL A 153 1.62 -10.30 14.10
CA VAL A 153 0.29 -9.87 13.67
C VAL A 153 0.00 -10.27 12.21
N PRO A 154 -1.29 -10.45 11.86
CA PRO A 154 -1.71 -10.70 10.48
C PRO A 154 -1.44 -9.54 9.52
N TRP A 155 -1.51 -9.83 8.22
CA TRP A 155 -1.18 -8.90 7.14
C TRP A 155 -2.38 -8.62 6.24
N ALA A 156 -2.64 -7.36 5.94
CA ALA A 156 -3.43 -6.95 4.78
C ALA A 156 -2.46 -6.56 3.67
N LEU A 157 -2.58 -7.14 2.49
CA LEU A 157 -1.62 -6.94 1.42
C LEU A 157 -2.27 -6.17 0.27
N TRP A 158 -1.64 -5.10 -0.18
CA TRP A 158 -1.93 -4.46 -1.46
C TRP A 158 -0.64 -4.48 -2.28
N GLY A 159 -0.74 -4.82 -3.57
CA GLY A 159 0.41 -4.84 -4.43
C GLY A 159 0.09 -4.52 -5.87
N HIS A 160 0.94 -3.69 -6.50
CA HIS A 160 0.84 -3.31 -7.89
C HIS A 160 1.85 -4.07 -8.77
N SER A 161 1.43 -4.62 -9.92
CA SER A 161 2.30 -5.29 -10.89
C SER A 161 3.11 -6.40 -10.22
N GLY A 162 4.45 -6.33 -10.19
CA GLY A 162 5.29 -7.20 -9.36
C GLY A 162 4.86 -7.29 -7.89
N GLY A 163 4.37 -6.19 -7.31
CA GLY A 163 3.80 -6.22 -5.97
C GLY A 163 2.55 -7.10 -5.85
N GLY A 164 1.74 -7.19 -6.91
CA GLY A 164 0.61 -8.13 -6.98
C GLY A 164 1.06 -9.59 -7.07
N HIS A 165 2.13 -9.86 -7.83
CA HIS A 165 2.79 -11.18 -7.80
C HIS A 165 3.29 -11.53 -6.39
N TRP A 166 3.93 -10.57 -5.72
CA TRP A 166 4.43 -10.76 -4.35
C TRP A 166 3.29 -10.99 -3.36
N ALA A 167 2.28 -10.13 -3.35
CA ALA A 167 1.14 -10.22 -2.44
C ALA A 167 0.38 -11.55 -2.63
N GLY A 168 0.10 -11.94 -3.87
CA GLY A 168 -0.53 -13.23 -4.17
C GLY A 168 0.37 -14.42 -3.82
N GLY A 169 1.69 -14.32 -4.05
CA GLY A 169 2.65 -15.33 -3.62
C GLY A 169 2.67 -15.50 -2.09
N MET A 170 2.59 -14.39 -1.34
CA MET A 170 2.49 -14.42 0.12
C MET A 170 1.20 -15.07 0.62
N VAL A 171 0.07 -14.93 -0.10
CA VAL A 171 -1.16 -15.69 0.18
C VAL A 171 -0.92 -17.19 0.05
N MET A 172 -0.16 -17.64 -0.95
CA MET A 172 0.14 -19.06 -1.15
C MET A 172 1.11 -19.62 -0.11
N LEU A 173 2.04 -18.80 0.37
CA LEU A 173 3.06 -19.22 1.34
C LEU A 173 2.57 -19.15 2.79
N HIS A 174 1.74 -18.15 3.13
CA HIS A 174 1.34 -17.83 4.50
C HIS A 174 -0.17 -17.52 4.62
N PRO A 175 -1.07 -18.41 4.17
CA PRO A 175 -2.51 -18.13 4.15
C PRO A 175 -3.12 -17.87 5.54
N ASP A 176 -2.49 -18.37 6.60
CA ASP A 176 -2.84 -18.15 8.01
C ASP A 176 -2.42 -16.78 8.54
N ARG A 177 -1.47 -16.11 7.87
CA ARG A 177 -1.03 -14.74 8.20
C ARG A 177 -1.75 -13.68 7.39
N VAL A 178 -2.32 -13.99 6.22
CA VAL A 178 -2.92 -12.98 5.34
C VAL A 178 -4.41 -12.80 5.61
N ALA A 179 -4.79 -11.62 6.09
CA ALA A 179 -6.17 -11.18 6.31
C ALA A 179 -6.90 -10.88 5.00
N ALA A 180 -6.23 -10.30 4.01
CA ALA A 180 -6.77 -10.07 2.66
C ALA A 180 -5.64 -9.67 1.72
N ALA A 181 -5.83 -9.87 0.40
CA ALA A 181 -4.88 -9.43 -0.61
C ALA A 181 -5.56 -8.73 -1.81
N TRP A 182 -5.11 -7.53 -2.14
CA TRP A 182 -5.49 -6.79 -3.34
C TRP A 182 -4.36 -6.83 -4.36
N LEU A 183 -4.62 -7.46 -5.50
CA LEU A 183 -3.64 -7.75 -6.54
C LEU A 183 -3.90 -6.84 -7.74
N ARG A 184 -3.26 -5.67 -7.75
CA ARG A 184 -3.39 -4.71 -8.86
C ARG A 184 -2.43 -5.10 -10.00
N SER A 185 -2.95 -5.51 -11.14
CA SER A 185 -2.21 -5.72 -12.41
C SER A 185 -1.07 -6.75 -12.33
N GLY A 186 -1.18 -7.73 -11.44
CA GLY A 186 -0.22 -8.84 -11.32
C GLY A 186 -0.71 -9.93 -10.38
N VAL A 187 -0.52 -11.20 -10.77
CA VAL A 187 -0.98 -12.38 -10.03
C VAL A 187 0.09 -13.49 -10.11
N PRO A 188 0.22 -14.35 -9.08
CA PRO A 188 1.13 -15.48 -9.15
C PRO A 188 0.66 -16.50 -10.19
N LEU A 189 1.60 -17.21 -10.79
CA LEU A 189 1.31 -18.34 -11.66
C LEU A 189 0.96 -19.57 -10.81
N LEU A 190 -0.09 -20.31 -11.15
CA LEU A 190 -0.50 -21.53 -10.42
C LEU A 190 -0.18 -22.83 -11.15
N LYS A 191 0.08 -22.79 -12.45
CA LYS A 191 0.44 -23.95 -13.27
C LYS A 191 1.61 -23.58 -14.16
N ALA A 192 2.58 -24.48 -14.29
CA ALA A 192 3.71 -24.24 -15.17
C ALA A 192 3.24 -24.13 -16.62
N GLU A 193 3.74 -23.15 -17.35
CA GLU A 193 3.48 -22.99 -18.78
C GLU A 193 4.68 -23.52 -19.58
N PRO A 194 4.48 -24.36 -20.61
CA PRO A 194 5.56 -24.82 -21.47
C PRO A 194 6.35 -23.65 -22.07
N GLY A 195 7.67 -23.63 -21.87
CA GLY A 195 8.56 -22.55 -22.34
C GLY A 195 8.69 -21.34 -21.39
N GLN A 196 7.87 -21.25 -20.34
CA GLN A 196 8.03 -20.25 -19.28
C GLN A 196 8.98 -20.78 -18.19
N THR A 197 10.20 -20.26 -18.16
CA THR A 197 11.24 -20.67 -17.18
C THR A 197 11.50 -19.61 -16.11
N ARG A 198 11.04 -18.37 -16.34
CA ARG A 198 11.32 -17.22 -15.48
C ARG A 198 10.36 -17.13 -14.30
N ILE A 199 9.05 -17.33 -14.53
CA ILE A 199 8.03 -17.30 -13.47
C ILE A 199 7.71 -18.73 -13.05
N LYS A 200 7.97 -19.05 -11.78
CA LYS A 200 7.70 -20.39 -11.21
C LYS A 200 6.29 -20.47 -10.65
N ALA A 201 5.59 -21.56 -10.98
CA ALA A 201 4.26 -21.81 -10.43
C ALA A 201 4.29 -21.96 -8.89
N HIS A 202 3.23 -21.47 -8.24
CA HIS A 202 2.91 -21.72 -6.85
C HIS A 202 1.93 -22.90 -6.75
N ALA A 203 2.05 -23.68 -5.68
CA ALA A 203 0.95 -24.53 -5.25
C ALA A 203 -0.18 -23.63 -4.70
N LEU A 204 -1.43 -24.02 -4.94
CA LEU A 204 -2.61 -23.41 -4.32
C LEU A 204 -3.03 -24.29 -3.12
N PRO A 205 -2.59 -23.99 -1.88
CA PRO A 205 -3.01 -24.74 -0.71
C PRO A 205 -4.49 -24.47 -0.41
N GLU A 206 -5.19 -25.45 0.18
CA GLU A 206 -6.61 -25.31 0.54
C GLU A 206 -6.87 -24.11 1.46
N ALA A 207 -5.98 -23.85 2.41
CA ALA A 207 -6.08 -22.70 3.32
C ALA A 207 -6.09 -21.34 2.59
N ALA A 208 -5.47 -21.24 1.40
CA ALA A 208 -5.50 -20.01 0.61
C ALA A 208 -6.89 -19.70 0.03
N LEU A 209 -7.76 -20.70 -0.12
CA LEU A 209 -9.14 -20.50 -0.60
C LEU A 209 -9.98 -19.71 0.41
N ALA A 210 -9.62 -19.73 1.69
CA ALA A 210 -10.27 -18.96 2.76
C ALA A 210 -9.77 -17.51 2.88
N VAL A 211 -8.75 -17.12 2.10
CA VAL A 211 -8.21 -15.76 2.10
C VAL A 211 -8.96 -14.92 1.05
N PRO A 212 -9.59 -13.80 1.43
CA PRO A 212 -10.14 -12.84 0.47
C PRO A 212 -9.05 -12.31 -0.46
N VAL A 213 -9.28 -12.41 -1.76
CA VAL A 213 -8.39 -11.89 -2.81
C VAL A 213 -9.19 -11.06 -3.81
N MET A 214 -8.67 -9.91 -4.23
CA MET A 214 -9.22 -9.14 -5.34
C MET A 214 -8.20 -9.02 -6.47
N CYS A 215 -8.54 -9.49 -7.67
CA CYS A 215 -7.83 -9.17 -8.89
C CYS A 215 -8.33 -7.82 -9.42
N ASN A 216 -7.47 -6.80 -9.44
CA ASN A 216 -7.82 -5.48 -9.98
C ASN A 216 -6.89 -5.12 -11.13
N LEU A 217 -7.39 -4.61 -12.24
CA LEU A 217 -6.59 -4.27 -13.40
C LEU A 217 -7.29 -3.22 -14.27
N GLY A 218 -6.53 -2.50 -15.08
CA GLY A 218 -7.07 -1.62 -16.12
C GLY A 218 -7.66 -2.40 -17.28
N THR A 219 -8.74 -1.88 -17.87
CA THR A 219 -9.39 -2.50 -19.04
C THR A 219 -8.44 -2.63 -20.23
N LYS A 220 -7.47 -1.72 -20.38
CA LYS A 220 -6.50 -1.77 -21.47
C LYS A 220 -5.41 -2.83 -21.29
N GLU A 221 -5.41 -3.55 -20.17
CA GLU A 221 -4.44 -4.60 -19.88
C GLU A 221 -4.90 -5.98 -20.37
N GLY A 222 -5.47 -6.03 -21.57
CA GLY A 222 -5.94 -7.28 -22.18
C GLY A 222 -7.44 -7.53 -22.07
N VAL A 223 -8.24 -6.64 -21.48
CA VAL A 223 -9.71 -6.76 -21.53
C VAL A 223 -10.23 -6.15 -22.84
N THR A 224 -9.96 -4.87 -23.08
CA THR A 224 -10.36 -4.13 -24.29
C THR A 224 -9.24 -3.96 -25.30
N VAL A 225 -7.97 -3.92 -24.85
CA VAL A 225 -6.79 -3.79 -25.73
C VAL A 225 -5.95 -5.05 -25.64
N LYS A 226 -5.84 -5.80 -26.75
CA LYS A 226 -5.29 -7.17 -26.77
C LYS A 226 -3.84 -7.31 -27.25
N ASN A 227 -3.25 -6.25 -27.83
CA ASN A 227 -1.96 -6.34 -28.54
C ASN A 227 -0.93 -5.30 -28.08
N GLU A 228 -1.10 -4.72 -26.89
CA GLU A 228 -0.15 -3.77 -26.30
C GLU A 228 0.72 -4.41 -25.21
N ARG A 229 1.70 -3.66 -24.71
CA ARG A 229 2.71 -4.10 -23.71
C ARG A 229 2.11 -4.87 -22.53
N PHE A 230 0.95 -4.48 -22.03
CA PHE A 230 0.30 -5.08 -20.84
C PHE A 230 -0.90 -5.98 -21.17
N SER A 231 -1.11 -6.33 -22.44
CA SER A 231 -2.26 -7.16 -22.86
C SER A 231 -2.28 -8.58 -22.27
N GLY A 232 -1.15 -9.08 -21.78
CA GLY A 232 -1.07 -10.39 -21.11
C GLY A 232 -1.59 -10.42 -19.67
N VAL A 233 -1.90 -9.28 -19.06
CA VAL A 233 -2.32 -9.21 -17.65
C VAL A 233 -3.71 -9.80 -17.45
N TRP A 234 -4.69 -9.47 -18.30
CA TRP A 234 -6.04 -10.03 -18.19
C TRP A 234 -6.06 -11.56 -18.37
N PRO A 235 -5.48 -12.15 -19.44
CA PRO A 235 -5.43 -13.61 -19.57
C PRO A 235 -4.82 -14.31 -18.36
N ALA A 236 -3.74 -13.76 -17.79
CA ALA A 236 -3.12 -14.30 -16.58
C ALA A 236 -4.07 -14.23 -15.36
N ASN A 237 -4.75 -13.08 -15.17
CA ASN A 237 -5.74 -12.90 -14.11
C ASN A 237 -6.94 -13.84 -14.28
N GLU A 238 -7.41 -14.05 -15.50
CA GLU A 238 -8.54 -14.93 -15.81
C GLU A 238 -8.22 -16.40 -15.45
N VAL A 239 -7.02 -16.87 -15.80
CA VAL A 239 -6.55 -18.22 -15.41
C VAL A 239 -6.44 -18.35 -13.89
N PHE A 240 -5.81 -17.36 -13.22
CA PHE A 240 -5.67 -17.35 -11.77
C PHE A 240 -7.04 -17.33 -11.06
N PHE A 241 -7.94 -16.45 -11.50
CA PHE A 241 -9.30 -16.31 -10.98
C PHE A 241 -10.08 -17.61 -11.12
N ASN A 242 -10.10 -18.22 -12.32
CA ASN A 242 -10.87 -19.43 -12.56
C ASN A 242 -10.35 -20.62 -11.73
N GLU A 243 -9.04 -20.74 -11.55
CA GLU A 243 -8.46 -21.80 -10.72
C GLU A 243 -8.82 -21.65 -9.23
N VAL A 244 -8.77 -20.42 -8.69
CA VAL A 244 -9.09 -20.14 -7.29
C VAL A 244 -10.62 -20.21 -7.05
N ARG A 245 -11.40 -19.50 -7.87
CA ARG A 245 -12.86 -19.42 -7.73
C ARG A 245 -13.53 -20.76 -8.03
N GLY A 246 -13.04 -21.51 -9.02
CA GLY A 246 -13.55 -22.83 -9.37
C GLY A 246 -13.43 -23.86 -8.24
N LYS A 247 -12.53 -23.62 -7.28
CA LYS A 247 -12.38 -24.41 -6.04
C LYS A 247 -13.13 -23.83 -4.84
N GLY A 248 -13.97 -22.81 -5.06
CA GLY A 248 -14.74 -22.15 -4.01
C GLY A 248 -14.00 -21.02 -3.29
N GLY A 249 -12.82 -20.61 -3.76
CA GLY A 249 -12.03 -19.56 -3.13
C GLY A 249 -12.73 -18.19 -3.09
N LEU A 250 -12.40 -17.39 -2.08
CA LEU A 250 -12.94 -16.05 -1.87
C LEU A 250 -12.21 -15.03 -2.76
N ILE A 251 -12.47 -15.08 -4.07
CA ILE A 251 -11.80 -14.22 -5.06
C ILE A 251 -12.77 -13.40 -5.91
N GLY A 252 -12.46 -12.12 -6.08
CA GLY A 252 -13.17 -11.18 -6.95
C GLY A 252 -12.32 -10.69 -8.12
N VAL A 253 -12.98 -10.06 -9.09
CA VAL A 253 -12.35 -9.29 -10.18
C VAL A 253 -12.98 -7.91 -10.21
N ALA A 254 -12.16 -6.87 -10.30
CA ALA A 254 -12.59 -5.48 -10.48
C ALA A 254 -11.78 -4.84 -11.61
N VAL A 255 -12.39 -4.72 -12.80
CA VAL A 255 -11.77 -4.07 -13.95
C VAL A 255 -12.00 -2.56 -13.87
N ASP A 256 -10.94 -1.77 -13.90
CA ASP A 256 -10.99 -0.33 -14.02
C ASP A 256 -11.25 0.07 -15.49
N PRO A 257 -12.40 0.68 -15.82
CA PRO A 257 -12.76 0.97 -17.20
C PRO A 257 -11.97 2.14 -17.82
N LEU A 258 -11.19 2.89 -17.04
CA LEU A 258 -10.55 4.13 -17.49
C LEU A 258 -9.04 4.01 -17.65
N THR A 259 -8.43 2.97 -17.08
CA THR A 259 -6.98 2.85 -16.99
C THR A 259 -6.37 1.72 -17.82
N SER A 260 -5.06 1.83 -18.00
CA SER A 260 -4.16 0.73 -18.29
C SER A 260 -3.47 0.29 -16.99
N HIS A 261 -2.16 0.13 -17.02
CA HIS A 261 -1.36 -0.40 -15.91
C HIS A 261 -1.14 0.61 -14.76
N GLU A 262 -1.47 1.90 -14.92
CA GLU A 262 -1.50 2.90 -13.84
C GLU A 262 -2.67 2.67 -12.87
N CYS A 263 -2.50 2.99 -11.58
CA CYS A 263 -3.48 2.60 -10.55
C CYS A 263 -4.83 3.34 -10.59
N GLY A 264 -4.92 4.51 -11.23
CA GLY A 264 -6.16 5.28 -11.33
C GLY A 264 -6.88 5.47 -10.00
N ASN A 265 -8.21 5.34 -10.05
CA ASN A 265 -9.11 5.47 -8.90
C ASN A 265 -9.23 4.18 -8.06
N SER A 266 -8.34 3.20 -8.21
CA SER A 266 -8.49 1.89 -7.54
C SER A 266 -8.57 1.95 -6.02
N ARG A 267 -7.90 2.92 -5.37
CA ARG A 267 -7.97 3.10 -3.92
C ARG A 267 -9.39 3.26 -3.38
N TYR A 268 -10.29 3.86 -4.15
CA TYR A 268 -11.68 4.09 -3.75
C TYR A 268 -12.54 2.83 -3.72
N LEU A 269 -12.02 1.70 -4.23
CA LEU A 269 -12.58 0.38 -3.98
C LEU A 269 -11.67 -0.47 -3.08
N ALA A 270 -10.35 -0.36 -3.24
CA ALA A 270 -9.38 -1.16 -2.49
C ALA A 270 -9.47 -0.93 -0.98
N ILE A 271 -9.56 0.33 -0.55
CA ILE A 271 -9.63 0.70 0.86
C ILE A 271 -10.93 0.20 1.51
N PRO A 272 -12.15 0.48 0.99
CA PRO A 272 -13.38 -0.06 1.59
C PRO A 272 -13.47 -1.59 1.49
N TRP A 273 -12.92 -2.22 0.45
CA TRP A 273 -12.86 -3.69 0.36
C TRP A 273 -11.94 -4.28 1.44
N LEU A 274 -10.75 -3.69 1.66
CA LEU A 274 -9.84 -4.09 2.73
C LEU A 274 -10.44 -3.80 4.10
N ASP A 275 -11.12 -2.68 4.28
CA ASP A 275 -11.83 -2.31 5.51
C ASP A 275 -12.85 -3.39 5.90
N ALA A 276 -13.69 -3.83 4.96
CA ALA A 276 -14.65 -4.91 5.19
C ALA A 276 -13.95 -6.24 5.55
N CYS A 277 -12.89 -6.60 4.83
CA CYS A 277 -12.15 -7.82 5.11
C CYS A 277 -11.44 -7.79 6.47
N LEU A 278 -10.83 -6.66 6.85
CA LEU A 278 -10.15 -6.50 8.13
C LEU A 278 -11.13 -6.49 9.30
N THR A 279 -12.27 -5.80 9.14
CA THR A 279 -13.39 -5.81 10.10
C THR A 279 -13.84 -7.24 10.39
N ALA A 280 -13.97 -8.07 9.35
CA ALA A 280 -14.39 -9.45 9.48
C ALA A 280 -13.28 -10.35 10.05
N ARG A 281 -12.04 -10.23 9.57
CA ARG A 281 -10.99 -11.25 9.78
C ARG A 281 -9.96 -10.94 10.85
N LEU A 282 -9.63 -9.69 11.13
CA LEU A 282 -8.60 -9.41 12.16
C LEU A 282 -9.04 -9.95 13.52
N PRO A 283 -8.12 -10.47 14.35
CA PRO A 283 -8.47 -10.95 15.69
C PRO A 283 -9.01 -9.79 16.53
N LYS A 284 -9.94 -10.05 17.46
CA LYS A 284 -10.53 -8.99 18.31
C LYS A 284 -9.50 -8.34 19.24
N ALA A 285 -8.45 -9.07 19.60
CA ALA A 285 -7.31 -8.59 20.38
C ALA A 285 -6.01 -9.02 19.69
N SER A 286 -4.91 -8.31 19.95
CA SER A 286 -3.60 -8.66 19.40
C SER A 286 -3.19 -10.10 19.77
N GLY A 287 -2.43 -10.76 18.89
CA GLY A 287 -1.96 -12.14 19.07
C GLY A 287 -2.99 -13.24 18.80
N GLY A 288 -4.25 -12.90 18.51
CA GLY A 288 -5.26 -13.88 18.12
C GLY A 288 -5.12 -14.37 16.67
N ALA A 289 -5.71 -15.53 16.36
CA ALA A 289 -5.79 -16.04 14.99
C ALA A 289 -6.78 -15.25 14.12
N LEU A 290 -6.58 -15.28 12.80
CA LEU A 290 -7.53 -14.73 11.84
C LEU A 290 -8.89 -15.43 11.95
N ARG A 291 -9.95 -14.63 11.90
CA ARG A 291 -11.34 -15.10 11.84
C ARG A 291 -11.71 -15.48 10.40
N ALA A 292 -12.69 -16.36 10.27
CA ALA A 292 -13.29 -16.71 8.99
C ALA A 292 -14.16 -15.55 8.46
N MET A 293 -14.31 -15.47 7.13
CA MET A 293 -15.27 -14.56 6.52
C MET A 293 -16.72 -15.02 6.78
N PRO A 294 -17.67 -14.08 7.02
CA PRO A 294 -19.08 -14.41 7.08
C PRO A 294 -19.59 -14.87 5.69
N ALA A 295 -19.90 -16.16 5.55
CA ALA A 295 -20.36 -16.71 4.27
C ALA A 295 -21.75 -16.19 3.85
N GLY A 296 -22.62 -15.87 4.83
CA GLY A 296 -24.01 -15.46 4.59
C GLY A 296 -24.19 -14.02 4.11
N GLU A 297 -23.15 -13.19 4.21
CA GLU A 297 -23.18 -11.78 3.80
C GLU A 297 -22.67 -11.58 2.37
N ALA A 298 -22.11 -12.62 1.75
CA ALA A 298 -21.42 -12.51 0.47
C ALA A 298 -22.36 -12.10 -0.67
N TRP A 299 -21.80 -11.31 -1.59
CA TRP A 299 -22.41 -10.94 -2.86
C TRP A 299 -21.58 -11.51 -4.01
N LEU A 300 -22.22 -11.65 -5.16
CA LEU A 300 -21.61 -12.15 -6.38
C LEU A 300 -21.86 -11.17 -7.52
N GLY A 301 -20.81 -10.88 -8.29
CA GLY A 301 -20.86 -9.99 -9.45
C GLY A 301 -20.35 -10.67 -10.72
N PRO A 302 -20.84 -10.28 -11.91
CA PRO A 302 -20.23 -10.70 -13.17
C PRO A 302 -18.79 -10.15 -13.29
N VAL A 303 -17.87 -10.98 -13.76
CA VAL A 303 -16.42 -10.69 -13.77
C VAL A 303 -16.03 -9.46 -14.61
N LEU A 304 -16.75 -9.18 -15.70
CA LEU A 304 -16.48 -8.05 -16.62
C LEU A 304 -17.46 -6.87 -16.45
N GLY A 305 -18.07 -6.76 -15.27
CA GLY A 305 -19.02 -5.70 -14.95
C GLY A 305 -20.49 -6.09 -15.13
N GLY A 306 -21.36 -5.32 -14.50
CA GLY A 306 -22.79 -5.60 -14.37
C GLY A 306 -23.25 -5.40 -12.92
N ASP A 307 -24.50 -5.74 -12.63
CA ASP A 307 -25.06 -5.57 -11.29
C ASP A 307 -24.74 -6.81 -10.42
N PRO A 308 -24.18 -6.61 -9.21
CA PRO A 308 -24.00 -7.70 -8.27
C PRO A 308 -25.33 -8.01 -7.58
N ALA A 309 -25.44 -9.22 -7.04
CA ALA A 309 -26.59 -9.67 -6.25
C ALA A 309 -26.11 -10.42 -4.99
N PRO A 310 -26.96 -10.52 -3.95
CA PRO A 310 -26.67 -11.41 -2.82
C PRO A 310 -26.36 -12.82 -3.34
N ALA A 311 -25.38 -13.50 -2.76
CA ALA A 311 -24.93 -14.80 -3.27
C ALA A 311 -26.08 -15.82 -3.38
N ALA A 312 -27.02 -15.81 -2.43
CA ALA A 312 -28.21 -16.67 -2.43
C ALA A 312 -29.24 -16.35 -3.54
N LYS A 313 -29.15 -15.18 -4.16
CA LYS A 313 -30.06 -14.69 -5.22
C LYS A 313 -29.35 -14.50 -6.56
N PHE A 314 -28.07 -14.85 -6.65
CA PHE A 314 -27.30 -14.69 -7.88
C PHE A 314 -27.77 -15.71 -8.92
N SER A 315 -28.17 -15.23 -10.09
CA SER A 315 -28.75 -16.06 -11.16
C SER A 315 -27.72 -16.72 -12.07
N GLY A 316 -26.46 -16.27 -12.04
CA GLY A 316 -25.35 -16.88 -12.78
C GLY A 316 -24.69 -18.03 -12.04
N GLU A 317 -23.59 -18.55 -12.59
CA GLU A 317 -22.81 -19.64 -11.97
C GLU A 317 -21.94 -19.11 -10.81
N PRO A 318 -22.19 -19.48 -9.54
CA PRO A 318 -21.48 -18.89 -8.40
C PRO A 318 -19.97 -19.11 -8.42
N LEU A 319 -19.49 -20.25 -8.91
CA LEU A 319 -18.06 -20.60 -9.01
C LEU A 319 -17.36 -19.95 -10.21
N LYS A 320 -18.06 -19.12 -10.98
CA LYS A 320 -17.50 -18.28 -12.05
C LYS A 320 -17.73 -16.78 -11.80
N ALA A 321 -18.41 -16.43 -10.71
CA ALA A 321 -18.73 -15.05 -10.36
C ALA A 321 -17.67 -14.46 -9.42
N ALA A 322 -17.44 -13.16 -9.54
CA ALA A 322 -16.58 -12.40 -8.62
C ALA A 322 -17.21 -12.39 -7.23
N TRP A 323 -16.46 -12.81 -6.23
CA TRP A 323 -16.88 -12.77 -4.83
C TRP A 323 -16.67 -11.36 -4.23
N LEU A 324 -17.66 -10.89 -3.48
CA LEU A 324 -17.66 -9.60 -2.80
C LEU A 324 -18.09 -9.84 -1.33
N PRO A 325 -17.45 -9.19 -0.34
CA PRO A 325 -17.60 -9.56 1.06
C PRO A 325 -18.99 -9.24 1.63
N ASN A 326 -19.63 -8.15 1.18
CA ASN A 326 -20.93 -7.69 1.67
C ASN A 326 -21.62 -6.75 0.66
N GLU A 327 -22.83 -6.31 1.00
CA GLU A 327 -23.65 -5.42 0.15
C GLU A 327 -23.01 -4.06 -0.12
N GLU A 328 -22.40 -3.46 0.90
CA GLU A 328 -21.78 -2.13 0.79
C GLU A 328 -20.63 -2.15 -0.22
N VAL A 329 -19.73 -3.12 -0.09
CA VAL A 329 -18.62 -3.31 -1.04
C VAL A 329 -19.14 -3.72 -2.41
N ALA A 330 -20.25 -4.46 -2.50
CA ALA A 330 -20.85 -4.79 -3.79
C ALA A 330 -21.36 -3.56 -4.53
N LYS A 331 -21.99 -2.61 -3.83
CA LYS A 331 -22.41 -1.32 -4.41
C LYS A 331 -21.21 -0.50 -4.87
N ALA A 332 -20.19 -0.36 -4.03
CA ALA A 332 -18.95 0.33 -4.39
C ALA A 332 -18.26 -0.33 -5.60
N TRP A 333 -18.24 -1.67 -5.65
CA TRP A 333 -17.71 -2.43 -6.78
C TRP A 333 -18.47 -2.12 -8.07
N ALA A 334 -19.80 -2.10 -8.03
CA ALA A 334 -20.64 -1.80 -9.20
C ALA A 334 -20.38 -0.39 -9.74
N GLU A 335 -20.23 0.61 -8.88
CA GLU A 335 -19.85 1.97 -9.26
C GLU A 335 -18.43 2.01 -9.85
N TYR A 336 -17.49 1.32 -9.20
CA TYR A 336 -16.10 1.28 -9.61
C TYR A 336 -15.92 0.69 -11.01
N VAL A 337 -16.45 -0.51 -11.26
CA VAL A 337 -16.28 -1.20 -12.56
C VAL A 337 -17.06 -0.51 -13.68
N LYS A 338 -18.08 0.30 -13.34
CA LYS A 338 -18.84 1.09 -14.31
C LYS A 338 -18.09 2.31 -14.80
N ASN A 339 -17.52 3.10 -13.88
CA ASN A 339 -16.90 4.38 -14.23
C ASN A 339 -15.86 4.91 -13.23
N THR A 340 -15.48 4.11 -12.23
CA THR A 340 -14.56 4.47 -11.13
C THR A 340 -15.05 5.57 -10.17
N LYS A 341 -16.30 6.03 -10.30
CA LYS A 341 -16.87 7.09 -9.48
C LYS A 341 -17.57 6.53 -8.23
N VAL A 342 -16.81 5.82 -7.40
CA VAL A 342 -17.30 5.35 -6.10
C VAL A 342 -17.76 6.54 -5.27
N ALA A 343 -19.02 6.56 -4.86
CA ALA A 343 -19.61 7.67 -4.15
C ALA A 343 -19.05 7.79 -2.73
N ASP A 344 -18.99 9.02 -2.25
CA ASP A 344 -18.73 9.34 -0.85
C ASP A 344 -19.68 10.49 -0.47
N THR A 345 -20.37 10.31 0.65
CA THR A 345 -21.38 11.22 1.18
C THR A 345 -21.04 11.72 2.58
N THR A 346 -19.88 11.37 3.12
CA THR A 346 -19.42 11.76 4.45
C THR A 346 -18.32 12.83 4.36
N PRO A 347 -18.40 13.91 5.16
CA PRO A 347 -17.33 14.91 5.17
C PRO A 347 -16.08 14.37 5.88
N PRO A 348 -14.88 14.87 5.51
CA PRO A 348 -13.63 14.49 6.17
C PRO A 348 -13.63 14.93 7.66
N PRO A 349 -12.81 14.28 8.51
CA PRO A 349 -12.52 14.77 9.85
C PRO A 349 -11.95 16.20 9.84
N ALA A 350 -12.29 16.99 10.85
CA ALA A 350 -11.77 18.35 10.99
C ALA A 350 -10.25 18.35 11.26
N PRO A 351 -9.49 19.28 10.67
CA PRO A 351 -8.12 19.54 11.08
C PRO A 351 -8.04 19.88 12.57
N THR A 352 -6.97 19.44 13.23
CA THR A 352 -6.75 19.64 14.67
C THR A 352 -5.40 20.29 14.93
N ASN A 353 -5.23 20.80 16.16
CA ASN A 353 -3.99 21.41 16.62
C ASN A 353 -3.42 22.45 15.63
N LEU A 354 -4.28 23.34 15.14
CA LEU A 354 -3.84 24.47 14.34
C LEU A 354 -2.89 25.34 15.17
N ARG A 355 -1.70 25.55 14.65
CA ARG A 355 -0.63 26.32 15.27
C ARG A 355 -0.22 27.45 14.33
N VAL A 356 -0.21 28.66 14.85
CA VAL A 356 0.20 29.88 14.14
C VAL A 356 1.50 30.38 14.75
N GLN A 357 2.51 30.62 13.90
CA GLN A 357 3.79 31.22 14.29
C GLN A 357 4.11 32.36 13.32
N GLY A 358 3.79 33.58 13.73
CA GLY A 358 3.82 34.74 12.85
C GLY A 358 2.84 34.54 11.68
N ARG A 359 3.37 34.33 10.48
CA ARG A 359 2.56 34.08 9.25
C ARG A 359 2.51 32.61 8.83
N VAL A 360 3.03 31.70 9.65
CA VAL A 360 3.13 30.27 9.32
C VAL A 360 2.07 29.50 10.07
N LEU A 361 1.21 28.81 9.34
CA LEU A 361 0.19 27.91 9.86
C LEU A 361 0.64 26.47 9.67
N THR A 362 0.46 25.64 10.70
CA THR A 362 0.63 24.18 10.63
C THR A 362 -0.49 23.49 11.40
N TRP A 363 -0.90 22.30 10.99
CA TRP A 363 -1.99 21.56 11.63
C TRP A 363 -1.77 20.05 11.52
N ASP A 364 -2.53 19.31 12.32
CA ASP A 364 -2.63 17.86 12.25
C ASP A 364 -3.95 17.49 11.53
N VAL A 365 -3.98 16.34 10.86
CA VAL A 365 -5.16 15.88 10.12
C VAL A 365 -5.26 14.36 10.12
N GLU A 366 -6.49 13.87 10.03
CA GLU A 366 -6.79 12.49 9.64
C GLU A 366 -7.51 12.53 8.29
N ALA A 367 -7.12 11.65 7.37
CA ALA A 367 -7.83 11.56 6.11
C ALA A 367 -9.20 10.92 6.28
N ASP A 368 -10.13 11.34 5.44
CA ASP A 368 -11.39 10.65 5.21
C ASP A 368 -11.13 9.21 4.75
N LEU A 369 -11.82 8.23 5.32
CA LEU A 369 -11.59 6.83 5.00
C LEU A 369 -12.15 6.47 3.62
N GLU A 370 -13.23 7.11 3.23
CA GLU A 370 -14.01 6.84 2.03
C GLU A 370 -13.31 7.40 0.80
N SER A 371 -12.87 8.67 0.86
CA SER A 371 -12.34 9.38 -0.31
C SER A 371 -11.05 10.18 -0.08
N GLY A 372 -10.42 10.08 1.09
CA GLY A 372 -9.13 10.72 1.36
C GLY A 372 -9.22 12.26 1.43
N LEU A 373 -8.10 12.95 1.22
CA LEU A 373 -8.03 14.41 1.28
C LEU A 373 -7.69 14.99 -0.10
N ALA A 374 -8.46 15.97 -0.56
CA ALA A 374 -8.19 16.73 -1.77
C ALA A 374 -7.44 18.03 -1.51
N SER A 375 -7.91 18.80 -0.53
CA SER A 375 -7.38 20.14 -0.25
C SER A 375 -7.72 20.62 1.16
N PHE A 376 -7.19 21.79 1.51
CA PHE A 376 -7.52 22.53 2.72
C PHE A 376 -7.92 23.96 2.36
N VAL A 377 -9.00 24.45 2.95
CA VAL A 377 -9.41 25.85 2.90
C VAL A 377 -8.85 26.56 4.13
N ILE A 378 -8.11 27.64 3.90
CA ILE A 378 -7.54 28.51 4.93
C ILE A 378 -8.47 29.71 5.09
N GLU A 379 -8.96 29.94 6.30
CA GLU A 379 -9.74 31.12 6.65
C GLU A 379 -8.92 32.07 7.53
N ARG A 380 -9.10 33.38 7.33
CA ARG A 380 -8.53 34.43 8.16
C ARG A 380 -9.60 35.47 8.49
N ASP A 381 -9.79 35.75 9.78
CA ASP A 381 -10.79 36.70 10.30
C ASP A 381 -12.22 36.44 9.78
N GLY A 382 -12.54 35.16 9.55
CA GLY A 382 -13.86 34.72 9.06
C GLY A 382 -14.02 34.71 7.53
N GLU A 383 -13.01 35.10 6.77
CA GLU A 383 -13.03 35.08 5.30
C GLU A 383 -12.08 34.02 4.73
N GLU A 384 -12.46 33.39 3.61
CA GLU A 384 -11.58 32.46 2.89
C GLU A 384 -10.38 33.21 2.30
N LEU A 385 -9.18 32.78 2.70
CA LEU A 385 -7.90 33.36 2.29
C LEU A 385 -7.27 32.58 1.13
N ALA A 386 -7.31 31.25 1.18
CA ALA A 386 -6.70 30.38 0.19
C ALA A 386 -7.27 28.95 0.24
N THR A 387 -7.14 28.21 -0.86
CA THR A 387 -7.29 26.76 -0.87
C THR A 387 -5.95 26.13 -1.27
N ILE A 388 -5.50 25.07 -0.60
CA ILE A 388 -4.24 24.38 -0.92
C ILE A 388 -4.41 22.88 -1.11
N PRO A 389 -3.72 22.26 -2.10
CA PRO A 389 -2.98 22.93 -3.17
C PRO A 389 -3.93 23.60 -4.19
N ASP A 390 -3.44 24.60 -4.93
CA ASP A 390 -4.22 25.35 -5.93
C ASP A 390 -3.64 25.21 -7.36
N PRO A 391 -4.41 24.68 -8.35
CA PRO A 391 -5.46 23.66 -8.21
C PRO A 391 -4.84 22.26 -8.08
N PRO A 392 -5.48 21.32 -7.36
CA PRO A 392 -4.97 19.97 -7.20
C PRO A 392 -4.97 19.26 -8.56
N ARG A 393 -3.83 18.68 -8.95
CA ARG A 393 -3.67 17.91 -10.20
C ARG A 393 -3.17 16.52 -9.87
N ASN A 394 -3.85 15.50 -10.40
CA ASN A 394 -3.40 14.12 -10.34
C ASN A 394 -3.61 13.46 -11.71
N PRO A 395 -2.56 13.04 -12.42
CA PRO A 395 -2.72 12.33 -13.69
C PRO A 395 -3.28 10.91 -13.52
N PHE A 396 -3.33 10.38 -12.29
CA PHE A 396 -3.71 9.00 -12.01
C PHE A 396 -5.00 8.89 -11.17
N GLY A 397 -6.01 9.73 -11.43
CA GLY A 397 -7.33 9.62 -10.79
C GLY A 397 -7.84 10.94 -10.24
N ARG A 398 -8.67 10.89 -9.19
CA ARG A 398 -9.14 12.10 -8.50
C ARG A 398 -7.94 12.88 -7.95
N PRO A 399 -7.99 14.23 -7.99
CA PRO A 399 -6.98 15.04 -7.34
C PRO A 399 -6.99 14.82 -5.81
N VAL A 400 -5.81 14.58 -5.23
CA VAL A 400 -5.62 14.43 -3.78
C VAL A 400 -4.49 15.33 -3.31
N PHE A 401 -4.53 15.74 -2.04
CA PHE A 401 -3.61 16.70 -1.42
C PHE A 401 -2.13 16.30 -1.59
N GLN A 402 -1.82 15.02 -1.41
CA GLN A 402 -0.45 14.51 -1.51
C GLN A 402 0.00 14.20 -2.95
N GLY A 403 -0.90 14.34 -3.94
CA GLY A 403 -0.73 13.78 -5.29
C GLY A 403 -0.57 12.25 -5.28
N LEU A 404 -0.60 11.61 -6.44
CA LEU A 404 -0.36 10.16 -6.56
C LEU A 404 0.67 9.86 -7.63
N GLN A 405 1.56 8.93 -7.33
CA GLN A 405 2.44 8.28 -8.30
C GLN A 405 1.71 7.15 -9.04
N TYR A 406 2.36 6.62 -10.06
CA TYR A 406 1.87 5.52 -10.91
C TYR A 406 1.39 4.28 -10.13
N SER A 407 2.02 3.99 -8.98
CA SER A 407 1.73 2.85 -8.10
C SER A 407 0.95 3.25 -6.84
N ASP A 408 0.08 4.26 -6.90
CA ASP A 408 -0.83 4.61 -5.79
C ASP A 408 -0.14 5.04 -4.48
N THR A 409 0.95 5.80 -4.55
CA THR A 409 1.61 6.36 -3.36
C THR A 409 1.83 7.88 -3.51
N PRO A 410 2.02 8.64 -2.41
CA PRO A 410 2.23 10.08 -2.44
C PRO A 410 3.39 10.50 -3.33
N HIS A 411 3.28 11.69 -3.93
CA HIS A 411 4.41 12.31 -4.62
C HIS A 411 5.58 12.58 -3.66
N GLN A 412 6.78 12.67 -4.25
CA GLN A 412 7.99 13.11 -3.57
C GLN A 412 8.52 14.40 -4.23
N PRO A 413 8.89 15.44 -3.46
CA PRO A 413 8.83 15.54 -1.98
C PRO A 413 7.39 15.53 -1.45
N LEU A 414 7.21 15.05 -0.21
CA LEU A 414 5.91 15.04 0.46
C LEU A 414 5.40 16.48 0.65
N VAL A 415 4.12 16.71 0.36
CA VAL A 415 3.48 18.02 0.56
C VAL A 415 3.28 18.26 2.06
N PRO A 416 3.78 19.38 2.62
CA PRO A 416 3.65 19.66 4.04
C PRO A 416 2.24 20.16 4.39
N LEU A 417 1.75 19.79 5.58
CA LEU A 417 0.54 20.37 6.20
C LEU A 417 0.87 21.75 6.77
N LYS A 418 1.14 22.69 5.85
CA LYS A 418 1.62 24.04 6.15
C LYS A 418 1.06 25.04 5.16
N TYR A 419 0.75 26.23 5.65
CA TYR A 419 0.44 27.40 4.85
C TYR A 419 1.24 28.61 5.33
N VAL A 420 1.60 29.50 4.42
CA VAL A 420 2.27 30.77 4.74
C VAL A 420 1.40 31.91 4.23
N ASP A 421 0.83 32.70 5.14
CA ASP A 421 0.07 33.90 4.77
C ASP A 421 1.03 35.02 4.34
N ALA A 422 1.26 35.11 3.04
CA ALA A 422 2.12 36.15 2.46
C ALA A 422 1.53 37.57 2.59
N THR A 423 0.25 37.68 2.96
CA THR A 423 -0.48 38.96 3.06
C THR A 423 -0.67 39.43 4.50
N ALA A 424 -0.25 38.64 5.49
CA ALA A 424 -0.29 39.02 6.90
C ALA A 424 0.64 40.22 7.18
N GLN A 425 0.08 41.26 7.80
CA GLN A 425 0.81 42.47 8.16
C GLN A 425 1.53 42.30 9.51
N ALA A 426 2.77 42.79 9.59
CA ALA A 426 3.54 42.75 10.83
C ALA A 426 2.83 43.53 11.94
N GLY A 427 2.72 42.92 13.13
CA GLY A 427 2.10 43.52 14.31
C GLY A 427 0.57 43.46 14.35
N LYS A 428 -0.09 42.98 13.28
CA LYS A 428 -1.53 42.71 13.30
C LYS A 428 -1.78 41.27 13.79
N GLN A 429 -2.75 41.13 14.69
CA GLN A 429 -3.28 39.84 15.12
C GLN A 429 -4.36 39.39 14.14
N TYR A 430 -4.34 38.09 13.82
CA TYR A 430 -5.29 37.47 12.91
C TYR A 430 -5.84 36.22 13.56
N THR A 431 -7.09 35.88 13.29
CA THR A 431 -7.67 34.60 13.72
C THR A 431 -7.78 33.68 12.52
N TYR A 432 -7.17 32.51 12.61
CA TYR A 432 -7.14 31.52 11.53
C TYR A 432 -7.97 30.28 11.86
N ARG A 433 -8.54 29.68 10.81
CA ARG A 433 -9.13 28.33 10.82
C ARG A 433 -8.72 27.57 9.57
N VAL A 434 -8.71 26.24 9.66
CA VAL A 434 -8.43 25.35 8.53
C VAL A 434 -9.57 24.35 8.38
N THR A 435 -10.07 24.19 7.17
CA THR A 435 -11.14 23.24 6.82
C THR A 435 -10.59 22.21 5.85
N ALA A 436 -10.77 20.92 6.12
CA ALA A 436 -10.39 19.85 5.20
C ALA A 436 -11.46 19.64 4.13
N VAL A 437 -11.03 19.28 2.92
CA VAL A 437 -11.91 18.90 1.81
C VAL A 437 -11.49 17.52 1.29
N ASN A 438 -12.43 16.60 1.17
CA ASN A 438 -12.16 15.26 0.64
C ASN A 438 -12.25 15.22 -0.90
N SER A 439 -11.91 14.07 -1.52
CA SER A 439 -11.91 14.00 -2.99
C SER A 439 -13.30 13.94 -3.64
N ALA A 440 -14.37 13.84 -2.84
CA ALA A 440 -15.75 14.07 -3.27
C ALA A 440 -16.19 15.54 -3.18
N GLY A 441 -15.36 16.43 -2.64
CA GLY A 441 -15.64 17.86 -2.51
C GLY A 441 -16.40 18.25 -1.24
N LEU A 442 -16.57 17.32 -0.29
CA LEU A 442 -17.22 17.58 0.99
C LEU A 442 -16.25 18.26 1.96
N LYS A 443 -16.74 19.23 2.71
CA LYS A 443 -15.96 20.02 3.67
C LYS A 443 -16.18 19.52 5.09
N SER A 444 -15.11 19.44 5.88
CA SER A 444 -15.21 19.24 7.33
C SER A 444 -15.84 20.45 8.02
N VAL A 445 -16.15 20.32 9.31
CA VAL A 445 -16.21 21.53 10.16
C VAL A 445 -14.81 22.17 10.23
N PRO A 446 -14.70 23.50 10.38
CA PRO A 446 -13.40 24.13 10.56
C PRO A 446 -12.68 23.66 11.83
N SER A 447 -11.35 23.74 11.83
CA SER A 447 -10.55 23.60 13.05
C SER A 447 -10.98 24.61 14.12
N ALA A 448 -10.59 24.35 15.37
CA ALA A 448 -10.58 25.40 16.38
C ALA A 448 -9.76 26.62 15.91
N GLU A 449 -10.15 27.80 16.37
CA GLU A 449 -9.48 29.05 16.07
C GLU A 449 -8.06 29.08 16.67
N ALA A 450 -7.12 29.68 15.94
CA ALA A 450 -5.76 29.93 16.40
C ALA A 450 -5.31 31.34 15.99
N GLN A 451 -4.44 31.95 16.79
CA GLN A 451 -3.91 33.30 16.61
C GLN A 451 -2.39 33.31 16.53
#